data_AF-A0A2S1Z195-F1
#
_entry.id   AF-A0A2S1Z195-F1
#
_cell.length_a   1.000
_cell.length_b   1.000
_cell.length_c   1.000
_cell.angle_alpha   90.00
_cell.angle_beta   90.00
_cell.angle_gamma   90.00
#
_symmetry.space_group_name_H-M   'P 1'
#
loop_
_entity.id
_entity.type
_entity.pdbx_description
1 polymer ?
#
loop_
_entity_poly.entity_id
_entity_poly.type
_entity_poly.pdbx_seq_one_letter_code
_entity_poly.pdbx_strand_id
1 'polypeptide(L)' 'MIVRGSRMKQILTVMAQRPDADWGTGDVATLLGITESDIAARRALRENLRNLARRGALERVTVEGDFHTYYRPRMNWRFA' A
#
# COMPACT_ATOMS: atom_id res chain seq x y z
N MET A 1 7.31 -6.59 -12.74
CA MET A 1 7.07 -7.61 -11.69
C MET A 1 5.65 -8.19 -11.81
N ILE A 2 5.44 -9.48 -11.51
CA ILE A 2 4.08 -10.08 -11.49
C ILE A 2 3.52 -10.08 -10.06
N VAL A 3 2.31 -9.56 -9.87
CA VAL A 3 1.61 -9.54 -8.57
C VAL A 3 0.48 -10.57 -8.56
N ARG A 4 0.45 -11.38 -7.51
CA ARG A 4 -0.53 -12.43 -7.25
C ARG A 4 -1.26 -12.14 -5.92
N GLY A 5 -2.46 -12.68 -5.78
CA GLY A 5 -3.31 -12.50 -4.59
C GLY A 5 -4.25 -11.31 -4.71
N SER A 6 -5.53 -11.55 -4.43
CA SER A 6 -6.62 -10.56 -4.58
C SER A 6 -6.35 -9.28 -3.78
N ARG A 7 -5.89 -9.41 -2.53
CA ARG A 7 -5.64 -8.27 -1.64
C ARG A 7 -4.51 -7.36 -2.14
N MET A 8 -3.40 -7.93 -2.62
CA MET A 8 -2.29 -7.13 -3.17
C MET A 8 -2.72 -6.39 -4.44
N LYS A 9 -3.53 -7.03 -5.30
CA LYS A 9 -4.10 -6.38 -6.48
C LYS A 9 -4.98 -5.19 -6.07
N GLN A 10 -5.89 -5.38 -5.11
CA GLN A 10 -6.76 -4.31 -4.61
C GLN A 10 -5.97 -3.11 -4.07
N ILE A 11 -4.94 -3.35 -3.24
CA ILE A 11 -4.07 -2.29 -2.71
C ILE A 11 -3.42 -1.50 -3.85
N LEU A 12 -2.81 -2.19 -4.81
CA LEU A 12 -2.13 -1.54 -5.93
C LEU A 12 -3.11 -0.80 -6.86
N THR A 13 -4.31 -1.34 -7.08
CA THR A 13 -5.37 -0.65 -7.84
C THR A 13 -5.79 0.65 -7.16
N VAL A 14 -5.96 0.64 -5.83
CA VAL A 14 -6.28 1.86 -5.07
C VAL A 14 -5.16 2.89 -5.20
N MET A 15 -3.91 2.48 -4.97
CA MET A 15 -2.77 3.41 -5.02
C MET A 15 -2.52 3.95 -6.44
N ALA A 16 -2.79 3.14 -7.48
CA ALA A 16 -2.67 3.55 -8.87
C ALA A 16 -3.62 4.69 -9.28
N GLN A 17 -4.65 5.00 -8.48
CA GLN A 17 -5.53 6.15 -8.72
C GLN A 17 -4.77 7.49 -8.58
N ARG A 18 -3.70 7.53 -7.79
CA ARG A 18 -2.84 8.70 -7.58
C ARG A 18 -1.38 8.25 -7.55
N PRO A 19 -0.76 8.04 -8.73
CA PRO A 19 0.56 7.41 -8.82
C PRO A 19 1.69 8.25 -8.22
N ASP A 20 1.55 9.58 -8.24
CA ASP A 20 2.55 10.51 -7.73
C ASP A 20 2.32 10.90 -6.25
N ALA A 21 1.25 10.39 -5.63
CA ALA A 21 0.93 10.69 -4.24
C ALA A 21 1.66 9.77 -3.26
N ASP A 22 2.00 10.31 -2.10
CA ASP A 22 2.48 9.55 -0.96
C ASP A 22 1.31 9.06 -0.12
N TRP A 23 1.20 7.74 0.01
CA TRP A 23 0.07 7.10 0.67
C TRP A 23 0.44 6.68 2.09
N GLY A 24 -0.28 7.21 3.07
CA GLY A 24 -0.29 6.68 4.42
C GLY A 24 -1.01 5.33 4.46
N THR A 25 -0.67 4.50 5.45
CA THR A 25 -1.41 3.24 5.66
C THR A 25 -2.90 3.52 5.95
N GLY A 26 -3.21 4.62 6.63
CA GLY A 26 -4.59 5.05 6.92
C GLY A 26 -5.40 5.35 5.66
N ASP A 27 -4.82 6.07 4.70
CA ASP A 27 -5.50 6.43 3.45
C ASP A 27 -5.92 5.19 2.66
N VAL A 28 -5.00 4.22 2.57
CA VAL A 28 -5.26 2.94 1.89
C VAL A 28 -6.31 2.12 2.65
N ALA A 29 -6.27 2.13 3.99
CA ALA A 29 -7.27 1.43 4.81
C ALA A 29 -8.68 1.99 4.56
N THR A 30 -8.83 3.31 4.56
CA THR A 30 -10.11 4.01 4.33
C THR A 30 -10.70 3.64 2.97
N LEU A 31 -9.91 3.72 1.89
CA LEU A 31 -10.39 3.38 0.54
C LEU A 31 -10.67 1.88 0.33
N LEU A 32 -10.06 1.02 1.15
CA LEU A 32 -10.37 -0.42 1.15
C LEU A 32 -11.52 -0.79 2.10
N GLY A 33 -12.15 0.20 2.76
CA GLY A 33 -13.23 -0.03 3.72
C GLY A 33 -12.78 -0.76 4.99
N ILE A 34 -11.50 -0.67 5.34
CA ILE A 34 -10.95 -1.29 6.56
C ILE A 34 -11.15 -0.33 7.72
N THR A 35 -12.02 -0.70 8.65
CA THR A 35 -12.36 0.13 9.82
C THR A 35 -11.21 0.18 10.83
N GLU A 36 -11.27 1.13 11.77
CA GLU A 36 -10.28 1.22 12.86
C GLU A 36 -10.36 0.05 13.83
N SER A 37 -11.56 -0.50 14.04
CA SER A 37 -11.82 -1.64 14.92
C SER A 37 -11.34 -2.97 14.36
N ASP A 38 -11.15 -3.10 13.04
CA ASP A 38 -10.65 -4.33 12.42
C ASP A 38 -9.11 -4.42 12.52
N ILE A 39 -8.64 -4.78 13.71
CA ILE A 39 -7.21 -4.88 14.02
C ILE A 39 -6.50 -5.90 13.12
N ALA A 40 -7.17 -7.01 12.78
CA ALA A 40 -6.61 -8.07 11.96
C ALA A 40 -6.40 -7.59 10.52
N ALA A 41 -7.41 -6.97 9.90
CA ALA A 41 -7.28 -6.42 8.55
C ALA A 41 -6.25 -5.29 8.48
N ARG A 42 -6.18 -4.41 9.49
CA ARG A 42 -5.15 -3.36 9.54
C ARG A 42 -3.74 -3.92 9.66
N ARG A 43 -3.54 -4.98 10.46
CA ARG A 43 -2.26 -5.69 10.54
C ARG A 43 -1.89 -6.31 9.18
N ALA A 44 -2.82 -7.01 8.56
CA ALA A 44 -2.62 -7.62 7.25
C ALA A 44 -2.32 -6.57 6.16
N LEU A 45 -2.95 -5.39 6.20
CA LEU A 45 -2.66 -4.29 5.29
C LEU A 45 -1.20 -3.81 5.45
N ARG A 46 -0.75 -3.56 6.68
CA ARG A 46 0.65 -3.15 6.95
C ARG A 46 1.65 -4.17 6.42
N GLU A 47 1.39 -5.46 6.64
CA GLU A 47 2.25 -6.53 6.15
C GLU A 47 2.26 -6.59 4.61
N ASN A 48 1.11 -6.45 3.95
CA ASN A 48 1.04 -6.39 2.50
C ASN A 48 1.78 -5.19 1.91
N LEU A 49 1.63 -3.99 2.48
CA LEU A 49 2.35 -2.79 2.03
C LEU A 49 3.87 -2.96 2.17
N ARG A 50 4.33 -3.49 3.31
CA ARG A 50 5.76 -3.82 3.50
C ARG A 50 6.25 -4.85 2.48
N ASN A 51 5.47 -5.89 2.21
CA ASN A 51 5.83 -6.92 1.24
C ASN A 51 5.90 -6.34 -0.19
N LEU A 52 4.91 -5.55 -0.58
CA LEU A 52 4.90 -4.86 -1.87
C LEU A 52 6.10 -3.91 -2.03
N ALA A 53 6.47 -3.19 -0.97
CA ALA A 53 7.69 -2.37 -0.96
C ALA A 53 8.97 -3.21 -1.09
N ARG A 54 9.10 -4.29 -0.31
CA ARG A 54 10.25 -5.21 -0.39
C ARG A 54 10.42 -5.82 -1.78
N ARG A 55 9.31 -6.04 -2.49
CA ARG A 55 9.31 -6.57 -3.87
C ARG A 55 9.53 -5.50 -4.93
N GLY A 56 9.65 -4.23 -4.55
CA GLY A 56 9.86 -3.10 -5.45
C GLY A 56 8.61 -2.64 -6.19
N ALA A 57 7.42 -3.07 -5.76
CA ALA A 57 6.13 -2.58 -6.30
C ALA A 57 5.82 -1.17 -5.80
N LEU A 58 6.22 -0.92 -4.55
CA LEU A 58 6.09 0.35 -3.85
C LEU A 58 7.48 0.84 -3.45
N GLU A 59 7.61 2.14 -3.34
CA GLU A 59 8.72 2.82 -2.67
C GLU A 59 8.27 3.21 -1.26
N ARG A 60 9.13 3.05 -0.25
CA ARG A 60 8.89 3.62 1.08
C ARG A 60 9.40 5.05 1.07
N VAL A 61 8.51 5.98 1.39
CA VAL A 61 8.84 7.42 1.45
C VAL A 61 8.96 7.81 2.92
N THR A 62 10.07 8.46 3.25
CA THR A 62 10.33 9.03 4.57
C THR A 62 10.18 10.54 4.43
N VAL A 63 9.34 11.13 5.27
CA VAL A 63 9.11 12.58 5.30
C VAL A 63 9.84 13.13 6.51
N GLU A 64 10.64 14.17 6.31
CA GLU A 64 11.40 14.79 7.40
C GLU A 64 10.46 15.37 8.45
N GLY A 65 10.73 15.10 9.73
CA GLY A 65 9.87 15.53 10.84
C GLY A 65 8.59 14.71 11.02
N ASP A 66 8.36 13.68 10.20
CA ASP A 66 7.21 12.78 10.33
C ASP A 66 7.63 11.35 10.70
N PHE A 67 6.98 10.80 11.72
CA PHE A 67 7.18 9.41 12.16
C PHE A 67 6.32 8.40 11.40
N HIS A 68 5.42 8.86 10.52
CA HIS A 68 4.60 7.98 9.70
C HIS A 68 5.40 7.40 8.53
N THR A 69 5.07 6.16 8.17
CA THR A 69 5.59 5.54 6.95
C THR A 69 4.62 5.79 5.80
N TYR A 70 5.14 6.37 4.73
CA TYR A 70 4.42 6.56 3.47
C TYR A 70 4.89 5.58 2.40
N TYR A 71 4.03 5.34 1.41
CA TYR A 71 4.32 4.47 0.28
C TYR A 71 3.93 5.14 -1.03
N ARG A 72 4.79 5.04 -2.05
CA ARG A 72 4.50 5.53 -3.41
C ARG A 72 4.48 4.36 -4.41
N PRO A 73 3.48 4.24 -5.29
CA PRO A 73 3.44 3.15 -6.26
C PRO A 73 4.46 3.37 -7.38
N ARG A 74 5.26 2.34 -7.70
CA ARG A 74 6.27 2.44 -8.79
C ARG A 74 5.73 2.10 -10.18
N MET A 75 4.48 1.65 -10.28
CA MET A 75 3.79 1.27 -11.54
C MET A 75 4.56 0.30 -12.45
N ASN A 76 5.53 -0.44 -11.91
CA ASN A 76 6.42 -1.36 -12.62
C ASN A 76 5.93 -2.82 -12.60
N TRP A 77 4.62 -3.00 -12.41
CA TRP A 77 4.01 -4.29 -12.13
C TRP A 77 2.85 -4.59 -13.07
N ARG A 78 2.53 -5.88 -13.18
CA ARG A 78 1.36 -6.40 -13.89
C ARG A 78 0.67 -7.46 -13.03
N PHE A 79 -0.64 -7.58 -13.17
CA PHE A 79 -1.40 -8.62 -12.52
C PHE A 79 -1.28 -9.93 -13.30
N ALA A 80 -1.08 -11.05 -12.58
CA ALA A 80 -1.20 -12.40 -13.13
C ALA A 80 -2.65 -12.86 -13.10
#